data_AF-A0A9J7ABF8-F1
#
_entry.id   AF-A0A9J7ABF8-F1
#
_cell.length_a   1.000
_cell.length_b   1.000
_cell.length_c   1.000
_cell.angle_alpha   90.00
_cell.angle_beta   90.00
_cell.angle_gamma   90.00
#
_symmetry.space_group_name_H-M   'P 1'
#
loop_
_entity.id
_entity.type
_entity.pdbx_description
1 polymer ?
#
loop_
_entity_poly.entity_id
_entity_poly.type
_entity_poly.pdbx_seq_one_letter_code
_entity_poly.pdbx_strand_id
1 'polypeptide(L)'
;MLHYLKIFSWLLFTFAVVGLVALLAGLEPTMTSVYKATWLLVLQTLIASVLLLGFKFYRQGKISQKLLLYSGWTLIAVLVIAGQIWINL
;
A
#
# COMPACT_ATOMS: atom_id res chain seq x y z
N MET A 1 -0.39 -18.57 -0.03
CA MET A 1 0.17 -17.21 0.23
C MET A 1 -0.08 -16.21 -0.88
N LEU A 2 0.06 -16.57 -2.17
CA LEU A 2 -0.08 -15.62 -3.28
C LEU A 2 -1.49 -14.98 -3.34
N HIS A 3 -2.53 -15.77 -3.05
CA HIS A 3 -3.90 -15.29 -2.97
C HIS A 3 -4.09 -14.24 -1.85
N TYR A 4 -3.54 -14.50 -0.66
CA TYR A 4 -3.60 -13.56 0.47
C TYR A 4 -2.89 -12.24 0.14
N LEU A 5 -1.69 -12.32 -0.45
CA LEU A 5 -0.97 -11.13 -0.89
C LEU A 5 -1.80 -10.30 -1.88
N LYS A 6 -2.51 -10.95 -2.81
CA LYS A 6 -3.39 -10.26 -3.77
C LYS A 6 -4.56 -9.55 -3.10
N ILE A 7 -5.25 -10.23 -2.17
CA ILE A 7 -6.36 -9.63 -1.41
C ILE A 7 -5.85 -8.43 -0.62
N PHE A 8 -4.70 -8.60 0.04
CA PHE A 8 -4.11 -7.57 0.88
C PHE A 8 -3.67 -6.35 0.06
N SER A 9 -3.04 -6.54 -1.11
CA SER A 9 -2.70 -5.44 -2.02
C SER A 9 -3.94 -4.68 -2.50
N TRP A 10 -5.03 -5.39 -2.76
CA TRP A 10 -6.31 -4.75 -3.11
C TRP A 10 -6.88 -3.93 -1.96
N LEU A 11 -6.90 -4.49 -0.74
CA LEU A 11 -7.34 -3.76 0.45
C LEU A 11 -6.48 -2.51 0.70
N LEU A 12 -5.15 -2.64 0.63
CA LEU A 12 -4.23 -1.52 0.77
C LEU A 12 -4.54 -0.42 -0.25
N PHE A 13 -4.78 -0.78 -1.50
CA PHE A 13 -5.13 0.18 -2.54
C PHE A 13 -6.45 0.88 -2.25
N THR A 14 -7.51 0.11 -1.98
CA THR A 14 -8.84 0.67 -1.72
C THR A 14 -8.84 1.60 -0.50
N PHE A 15 -8.20 1.19 0.62
CA PHE A 15 -8.10 2.04 1.80
C PHE A 15 -7.30 3.32 1.55
N ALA A 16 -6.25 3.24 0.74
CA ALA A 16 -5.46 4.42 0.41
C ALA A 16 -6.27 5.42 -0.43
N VAL A 17 -6.98 4.92 -1.45
CA VAL A 17 -7.84 5.75 -2.29
C VAL A 17 -8.99 6.35 -1.49
N VAL A 18 -9.71 5.56 -0.70
CA VAL A 18 -10.79 6.05 0.16
C VAL A 18 -10.27 7.07 1.16
N GLY A 19 -9.09 6.84 1.75
CA GLY A 19 -8.45 7.79 2.66
C GLY A 19 -8.09 9.11 1.98
N LEU A 20 -7.55 9.08 0.75
CA LEU A 20 -7.26 10.29 -0.02
C LEU A 20 -8.53 11.05 -0.37
N VAL A 21 -9.60 10.36 -0.79
CA VAL A 21 -10.90 10.98 -1.07
C VAL A 21 -11.48 11.62 0.19
N ALA A 22 -11.36 10.96 1.34
CA ALA A 22 -11.81 11.51 2.62
C ALA A 22 -11.05 12.80 2.97
N LEU A 23 -9.72 12.81 2.81
CA LEU A 23 -8.91 14.02 3.04
C LEU A 23 -9.30 15.15 2.08
N LEU A 24 -9.54 14.85 0.80
CA LEU A 24 -9.99 15.84 -0.19
C LEU A 24 -11.41 16.37 0.11
N ALA A 25 -12.24 15.56 0.77
CA ALA A 25 -13.56 15.97 1.25
C ALA A 25 -13.52 16.78 2.57
N GLY A 26 -12.33 17.06 3.10
CA GLY A 26 -12.15 17.83 4.33
C GLY A 26 -12.32 17.02 5.62
N LEU A 27 -12.34 15.68 5.55
CA LEU A 27 -12.32 14.83 6.74
C LEU A 27 -10.90 14.80 7.31
N GLU A 28 -10.67 15.62 8.33
CA GLU A 28 -9.37 15.70 8.98
C GLU A 28 -9.06 14.46 9.84
N PRO A 29 -7.82 13.96 9.81
CA PRO A 29 -7.41 12.86 10.65
C PRO A 29 -7.29 13.31 12.12
N THR A 30 -7.98 12.63 13.02
CA THR A 30 -7.98 12.96 14.46
C THR A 30 -6.66 12.67 15.17
N MET A 31 -5.86 11.74 14.67
CA MET A 31 -4.67 11.21 15.34
C MET A 31 -3.34 11.72 14.74
N THR A 32 -3.36 12.50 13.66
CA THR A 32 -2.11 12.95 13.00
C THR A 32 -2.32 14.22 12.18
N SER A 33 -1.22 14.82 11.73
CA SER A 33 -1.28 15.94 10.79
C SER A 33 -1.79 15.48 9.41
N VAL A 34 -2.64 16.29 8.78
CA VAL A 34 -3.11 16.10 7.39
C VAL A 34 -1.94 15.84 6.43
N TYR A 35 -0.81 16.53 6.62
CA TYR A 35 0.39 16.35 5.80
C TYR A 35 0.96 14.92 5.93
N LYS A 36 1.10 14.43 7.17
CA LYS A 36 1.62 13.09 7.44
C LYS A 36 0.68 12.00 6.90
N ALA A 37 -0.63 12.18 7.11
CA ALA A 37 -1.65 11.27 6.59
C ALA A 37 -1.63 11.21 5.05
N THR A 38 -1.60 12.38 4.39
CA THR A 38 -1.56 12.46 2.92
C THR A 38 -0.36 11.72 2.37
N TRP A 39 0.83 11.97 2.91
CA TRP A 39 2.06 11.34 2.42
C TRP A 39 2.03 9.82 2.57
N LEU A 40 1.54 9.34 3.71
CA LEU A 40 1.42 7.91 3.98
C LEU A 40 0.42 7.23 3.02
N LEU A 41 -0.73 7.87 2.77
CA LEU A 41 -1.74 7.38 1.84
C LEU A 41 -1.24 7.38 0.38
N VAL A 42 -0.48 8.39 -0.03
CA VAL A 42 0.17 8.42 -1.36
C VAL A 42 1.16 7.27 -1.50
N LEU A 43 2.04 7.10 -0.51
CA LEU A 43 3.03 6.00 -0.50
C LEU A 43 2.34 4.63 -0.55
N GLN A 44 1.30 4.44 0.25
CA GLN A 44 0.49 3.23 0.26
C GLN A 44 -0.17 2.96 -1.10
N THR A 45 -0.70 4.00 -1.75
CA THR A 45 -1.31 3.90 -3.09
C THR A 45 -0.28 3.45 -4.13
N LEU A 46 0.92 4.04 -4.11
CA LEU A 46 2.00 3.69 -5.03
C LEU A 46 2.46 2.24 -4.84
N ILE A 47 2.73 1.84 -3.61
CA ILE A 47 3.17 0.47 -3.29
C ILE A 47 2.10 -0.54 -3.68
N ALA A 48 0.84 -0.30 -3.31
CA ALA A 48 -0.26 -1.19 -3.67
C ALA A 48 -0.44 -1.30 -5.20
N SER A 49 -0.30 -0.20 -5.94
CA SER A 49 -0.33 -0.20 -7.41
C SER A 49 0.79 -1.03 -8.01
N VAL A 50 2.03 -0.89 -7.50
CA VAL A 50 3.18 -1.69 -7.94
C VAL A 50 2.94 -3.18 -7.69
N LEU A 51 2.38 -3.56 -6.55
CA LEU A 51 2.04 -4.95 -6.25
C LEU A 51 0.98 -5.50 -7.22
N LEU A 52 -0.10 -4.75 -7.46
CA LEU A 52 -1.15 -5.13 -8.40
C LEU A 52 -0.61 -5.27 -9.84
N LEU A 53 0.32 -4.40 -10.26
CA LEU A 53 1.05 -4.55 -11.51
C LEU A 53 1.96 -5.78 -11.51
N GLY A 54 2.63 -6.08 -10.40
CA GLY A 54 3.40 -7.31 -10.19
C GLY A 54 2.55 -8.57 -10.40
N PHE A 55 1.30 -8.57 -9.93
CA PHE A 55 0.34 -9.64 -10.20
C PHE A 55 -0.03 -9.75 -11.70
N LYS A 56 -0.14 -8.63 -12.41
CA LYS A 56 -0.37 -8.62 -13.87
C LYS A 56 0.83 -9.24 -14.60
N PHE A 57 2.06 -8.91 -14.21
CA PHE A 57 3.26 -9.49 -14.82
C PHE A 57 3.48 -10.96 -14.47
N TYR A 58 3.11 -11.38 -13.26
CA TYR A 58 3.08 -12.80 -12.89
C TYR A 58 2.11 -13.59 -13.78
N ARG A 59 0.90 -13.05 -14.05
CA ARG A 59 -0.06 -13.67 -14.98
C ARG A 59 0.46 -13.77 -16.42
N GLN A 60 1.35 -12.87 -16.82
CA GLN A 60 2.02 -12.88 -18.13
C GLN A 60 3.27 -13.78 -18.16
N GLY A 61 3.60 -14.49 -17.08
CA GLY A 61 4.78 -15.34 -16.99
C GLY A 61 6.11 -14.58 -16.93
N LYS A 62 6.10 -13.24 -16.80
CA LYS A 62 7.31 -12.40 -16.78
C LYS A 62 8.02 -12.41 -15.43
N ILE A 63 7.32 -12.77 -14.35
CA ILE A 63 7.83 -12.75 -12.98
C ILE A 63 7.57 -14.10 -12.33
N SER A 64 8.54 -14.62 -11.58
CA SER A 64 8.37 -15.86 -10.83
C SER A 64 7.49 -15.66 -9.59
N GLN A 65 6.73 -16.69 -9.23
CA GLN A 65 5.85 -16.66 -8.05
C GLN A 65 6.61 -16.32 -6.77
N LYS A 66 7.81 -16.89 -6.61
CA LYS A 66 8.67 -16.67 -5.43
C LYS A 66 9.08 -15.21 -5.35
N LEU A 67 9.52 -14.61 -6.46
CA LEU A 67 9.93 -13.21 -6.49
C LEU A 67 8.79 -12.29 -6.05
N LEU A 68 7.59 -12.46 -6.61
CA LEU A 68 6.42 -11.63 -6.26
C LEU A 68 6.01 -11.78 -4.79
N LEU A 69 6.10 -13.00 -4.23
CA LEU A 69 5.79 -13.24 -2.83
C LEU A 69 6.77 -12.53 -1.90
N TYR A 70 8.08 -12.74 -2.10
CA TYR A 70 9.09 -12.14 -1.23
C TYR A 70 9.13 -10.63 -1.39
N SER A 71 9.20 -10.11 -2.62
CA SER A 71 9.23 -8.67 -2.84
C SER A 71 7.96 -8.00 -2.34
N GLY A 72 6.80 -8.65 -2.50
CA GLY A 72 5.53 -8.11 -2.08
C GLY A 72 5.38 -7.99 -0.57
N TRP A 73 5.69 -9.05 0.16
CA TRP A 73 5.65 -9.01 1.62
C TRP A 73 6.71 -8.07 2.20
N THR A 74 7.91 -8.03 1.62
CA THR A 74 8.95 -7.07 2.03
C THR A 74 8.51 -5.63 1.82
N LEU A 75 7.90 -5.29 0.68
CA LEU A 75 7.37 -3.95 0.42
C LEU A 75 6.29 -3.55 1.42
N ILE A 76 5.38 -4.48 1.76
CA ILE A 76 4.34 -4.25 2.77
C ILE A 76 4.97 -4.04 4.15
N ALA A 77 5.94 -4.87 4.54
CA ALA A 77 6.61 -4.73 5.83
C ALA A 77 7.33 -3.37 5.94
N VAL A 78 8.04 -2.95 4.89
CA VAL A 78 8.71 -1.66 4.82
C VAL A 78 7.70 -0.51 4.93
N LEU A 79 6.58 -0.58 4.21
CA LEU A 79 5.50 0.41 4.31
C LEU A 79 4.96 0.52 5.73
N VAL A 80 4.69 -0.60 6.39
CA VAL A 80 4.15 -0.61 7.76
C VAL A 80 5.16 -0.01 8.73
N ILE A 81 6.42 -0.43 8.68
CA ILE A 81 7.48 0.09 9.55
C ILE A 81 7.69 1.59 9.32
N ALA A 82 7.82 2.02 8.06
CA ALA A 82 7.99 3.43 7.71
C ALA A 82 6.79 4.26 8.17
N GLY A 83 5.57 3.76 7.98
CA GLY A 83 4.34 4.43 8.44
C GLY A 83 4.30 4.57 9.96
N GLN A 84 4.65 3.53 10.70
CA GLN A 84 4.70 3.57 12.17
C GLN A 84 5.76 4.56 12.68
N ILE A 85 6.96 4.57 12.08
CA ILE A 85 8.02 5.52 12.43
C ILE A 85 7.55 6.95 12.14
N TRP A 86 6.94 7.19 10.98
CA TRP A 86 6.54 8.52 10.54
C TRP A 86 5.38 9.12 11.35
N ILE A 87 4.45 8.28 11.82
CA ILE A 87 3.34 8.74 12.66
C ILE A 87 3.85 9.13 14.06
N ASN A 88 4.87 8.43 14.58
CA ASN A 88 5.37 8.59 15.95
C ASN A 88 6.52 9.62 16.10
N LEU A 89 7.23 9.96 15.02
CA LEU A 89 8.07 11.15 14.93
C LEU A 89 7.20 12.40 14.78
#